data_AF-A0A8R7P0B3-F1
#
_entry.id   AF-A0A8R7P0B3-F1
#
_cell.length_a   1.000
_cell.length_b   1.000
_cell.length_c   1.000
_cell.angle_alpha   90.00
_cell.angle_beta   90.00
_cell.angle_gamma   90.00
#
_symmetry.space_group_name_H-M   'P 1'
#
loop_
_entity.id
_entity.type
_entity.pdbx_description
1 polymer ?
#
loop_
_entity_poly.entity_id
_entity_poly.type
_entity_poly.pdbx_seq_one_letter_code
_entity_poly.pdbx_strand_id
1 'polypeptide(L)'
;MAGGKMAAATAAKWAEGYPWKEKLAKYKGELSKGVWGYWELGAWKPLGISGRQRARLRKEVLLAGEDWTYDPPRGEMRTKRKGHKVDRIAAEKRANTVELMKKMPQMLLDYKTLLRYKPRDIKALFGNPPLLQRGAERTEWPLSDSENLNWMLLRSRAELERGESPNRL
;
A
#
# COMPACT_ATOMS: atom_id res chain seq x y z
N MET A 1 52.79 -21.10 4.00
CA MET A 1 53.13 -20.78 5.41
C MET A 1 52.96 -19.30 5.79
N ALA A 2 52.24 -18.46 5.02
CA ALA A 2 52.12 -17.01 5.30
C ALA A 2 50.92 -16.62 6.19
N GLY A 3 49.88 -17.46 6.29
CA GLY A 3 48.66 -17.15 7.06
C GLY A 3 48.82 -17.18 8.58
N GLY A 4 49.73 -18.02 9.11
CA GLY A 4 49.94 -18.18 10.55
C GLY A 4 50.56 -16.95 11.23
N LYS A 5 51.46 -16.24 10.53
CA LYS A 5 52.10 -15.03 11.07
C LYS A 5 51.13 -13.85 11.15
N MET A 6 50.22 -13.71 10.19
CA MET A 6 49.19 -12.66 10.23
C MET A 6 48.17 -12.91 11.34
N ALA A 7 47.74 -14.16 11.54
CA ALA A 7 46.81 -14.53 12.60
C ALA A 7 47.40 -14.32 14.01
N ALA A 8 48.67 -14.69 14.22
CA ALA A 8 49.37 -14.47 15.49
C ALA A 8 49.59 -12.97 15.77
N ALA A 9 49.94 -12.18 14.75
CA ALA A 9 50.07 -10.73 14.89
C ALA A 9 48.71 -10.05 15.15
N THR A 10 47.62 -10.56 14.56
CA THR A 10 46.29 -10.06 14.92
C THR A 10 45.98 -10.40 16.37
N ALA A 11 46.13 -11.66 16.78
CA ALA A 11 45.87 -12.14 18.14
C ALA A 11 46.64 -11.37 19.22
N ALA A 12 47.94 -11.10 18.99
CA ALA A 12 48.75 -10.26 19.87
C ALA A 12 48.20 -8.83 19.98
N LYS A 13 47.72 -8.26 18.86
CA LYS A 13 47.07 -6.94 18.82
C LYS A 13 45.70 -6.89 19.51
N TRP A 14 45.08 -8.05 19.74
CA TRP A 14 43.88 -8.17 20.58
C TRP A 14 44.21 -8.29 22.07
N ALA A 15 45.45 -8.67 22.42
CA ALA A 15 45.91 -8.82 23.81
C ALA A 15 46.40 -7.50 24.44
N GLU A 16 46.86 -6.54 23.65
CA GLU A 16 47.32 -5.21 24.10
C GLU A 16 46.18 -4.20 24.37
N GLY A 17 44.93 -4.65 24.32
CA GLY A 17 43.75 -3.79 24.38
C GLY A 17 43.21 -3.48 22.98
N TYR A 18 41.89 -3.36 22.89
CA TYR A 18 41.22 -3.10 21.61
C TYR A 18 41.76 -1.81 20.97
N PRO A 19 42.29 -1.84 19.72
CA PRO A 19 42.82 -0.65 19.03
C PRO A 19 41.66 0.20 18.48
N TRP A 20 40.67 0.50 19.32
CA TRP A 20 39.50 1.26 18.93
C TRP A 20 39.84 2.75 18.80
N LYS A 21 40.81 3.28 19.58
CA LYS A 21 41.26 4.68 19.52
C LYS A 21 41.82 5.06 18.14
N GLU A 22 42.71 4.22 17.58
CA GLU A 22 43.29 4.42 16.26
C GLU A 22 42.22 4.36 15.16
N LYS A 23 41.33 3.37 15.24
CA LYS A 23 40.23 3.23 14.28
C LYS A 23 39.23 4.38 14.40
N LEU A 24 38.93 4.84 15.61
CA LEU A 24 38.05 5.97 15.86
C LEU A 24 38.64 7.25 15.26
N ALA A 25 39.94 7.50 15.49
CA ALA A 25 40.65 8.64 14.89
C ALA A 25 40.61 8.59 13.36
N LYS A 26 40.84 7.40 12.76
CA LYS A 26 40.78 7.21 11.30
C LYS A 26 39.40 7.51 10.72
N TYR A 27 38.33 7.06 11.37
CA TYR A 27 36.97 7.17 10.84
C TYR A 27 36.17 8.36 11.40
N LYS A 28 36.75 9.20 12.26
CA LYS A 28 36.06 10.33 12.91
C LYS A 28 35.32 11.23 11.92
N GLY A 29 35.96 11.58 10.80
CA GLY A 29 35.37 12.41 9.75
C GLY A 29 34.28 11.73 8.92
N GLU A 30 34.24 10.40 8.87
CA GLU A 30 33.16 9.64 8.24
C GLU A 30 32.01 9.37 9.23
N LEU A 31 32.33 9.23 10.52
CA LEU A 31 31.34 9.05 11.59
C LEU A 31 30.47 10.29 11.78
N SER A 32 31.05 11.50 11.61
CA SER A 32 30.32 12.76 11.70
C SER A 32 29.34 13.01 10.55
N LYS A 33 29.50 12.35 9.40
CA LYS A 33 28.61 12.50 8.22
C LYS A 33 27.24 11.82 8.40
N GLY A 34 26.99 11.16 9.53
CA GLY A 34 25.75 10.46 9.82
C GLY A 34 25.85 8.95 9.56
N VAL A 35 24.72 8.22 9.66
CA VAL A 35 24.70 6.73 9.65
C VAL A 35 24.45 6.15 8.26
N TRP A 36 23.70 6.84 7.41
CA TRP A 36 23.15 6.28 6.17
C TRP A 36 23.75 6.84 4.89
N GLY A 37 24.72 7.75 5.01
CA GLY A 37 25.25 8.54 3.90
C GLY A 37 25.09 10.03 4.15
N TYR A 38 25.48 10.82 3.17
CA TYR A 38 25.35 12.27 3.18
C TYR A 38 24.98 12.79 1.78
N TRP A 39 24.27 13.93 1.76
CA TRP A 39 23.67 14.49 0.56
C TRP A 39 24.64 15.54 0.07
N GLU A 40 25.19 15.30 -1.11
CA GLU A 40 26.18 16.18 -1.68
C GLU A 40 25.94 16.28 -3.19
N LEU A 41 25.93 17.51 -3.71
CA LEU A 41 25.82 17.80 -5.14
C LEU A 41 24.64 17.09 -5.84
N GLY A 42 23.49 17.01 -5.16
CA GLY A 42 22.27 16.42 -5.71
C GLY A 42 22.25 14.89 -5.77
N ALA A 43 23.23 14.22 -5.17
CA ALA A 43 23.28 12.76 -5.09
C ALA A 43 23.48 12.30 -3.65
N TRP A 44 22.97 11.10 -3.36
CA TRP A 44 23.21 10.44 -2.08
C TRP A 44 24.55 9.68 -2.14
N LYS A 45 25.51 10.09 -1.32
CA LYS A 45 26.84 9.46 -1.26
C LYS A 45 26.89 8.45 -0.11
N PRO A 46 27.37 7.21 -0.36
CA PRO A 46 27.58 6.24 0.70
C PRO A 46 28.75 6.67 1.60
N LEU A 47 28.77 6.17 2.82
CA LEU A 47 29.89 6.37 3.75
C LEU A 47 31.11 5.55 3.35
N GLY A 48 32.31 6.05 3.68
CA GLY A 48 33.57 5.32 3.52
C GLY A 48 33.76 4.15 4.51
N ILE A 49 32.83 3.98 5.45
CA ILE A 49 32.82 2.88 6.42
C ILE A 49 31.56 2.01 6.25
N SER A 50 31.75 0.70 6.25
CA SER A 50 30.62 -0.24 6.25
C SER A 50 29.88 -0.20 7.59
N GLY A 51 28.56 -0.40 7.57
CA GLY A 51 27.74 -0.47 8.79
C GLY A 51 28.24 -1.53 9.79
N ARG A 52 28.79 -2.65 9.29
CA ARG A 52 29.40 -3.71 10.11
C ARG A 52 30.65 -3.22 10.85
N GLN A 53 31.54 -2.52 10.16
CA GLN A 53 32.75 -1.97 10.78
C GLN A 53 32.39 -0.90 11.81
N ARG A 54 31.42 -0.03 11.51
CA ARG A 54 30.89 0.94 12.47
C ARG A 54 30.34 0.26 13.72
N ALA A 55 29.50 -0.76 13.57
CA ALA A 55 28.93 -1.48 14.71
C ALA A 55 29.99 -2.20 15.55
N ARG A 56 31.04 -2.74 14.91
CA ARG A 56 32.19 -3.30 15.61
C ARG A 56 32.90 -2.23 16.44
N LEU A 57 33.20 -1.06 15.85
CA LEU A 57 33.81 0.05 16.59
C LEU A 57 32.95 0.52 17.76
N ARG A 58 31.65 0.71 17.53
CA ARG A 58 30.70 1.07 18.58
C ARG A 58 30.71 0.07 19.73
N LYS A 59 30.77 -1.24 19.43
CA LYS A 59 30.91 -2.29 20.46
C LYS A 59 32.22 -2.16 21.23
N GLU A 60 33.35 -1.94 20.55
CA GLU A 60 34.67 -1.80 21.18
C GLU A 60 34.72 -0.57 22.12
N VAL A 61 34.16 0.57 21.69
CA VAL A 61 34.10 1.82 22.48
C VAL A 61 33.22 1.65 23.71
N LEU A 62 32.00 1.10 23.54
CA LEU A 62 31.07 0.88 24.66
C LEU A 62 31.61 -0.14 25.67
N LEU A 63 32.34 -1.17 25.21
CA LEU A 63 33.01 -2.13 26.10
C LEU A 63 34.15 -1.50 26.90
N ALA A 64 34.81 -0.47 26.35
CA ALA A 64 35.81 0.31 27.07
C ALA A 64 35.20 1.32 28.07
N GLY A 65 33.87 1.42 28.12
CA GLY A 65 33.14 2.32 29.01
C GLY A 65 33.03 3.77 28.51
N GLU A 66 33.43 4.05 27.26
CA GLU A 66 33.26 5.36 26.65
C GLU A 66 31.91 5.52 25.96
N ASP A 67 31.43 6.76 25.88
CA ASP A 67 30.13 7.09 25.27
C ASP A 67 30.21 7.22 23.75
N TRP A 68 29.13 6.86 23.06
CA TRP A 68 29.05 6.85 21.60
C TRP A 68 28.14 7.97 21.09
N THR A 69 28.74 9.11 20.71
CA THR A 69 28.01 10.34 20.36
C THR A 69 27.62 10.47 18.87
N TYR A 70 28.08 9.57 18.01
CA TYR A 70 27.94 9.73 16.55
C TYR A 70 26.60 9.26 15.96
N ASP A 71 25.89 8.35 16.66
CA ASP A 71 24.63 7.81 16.15
C ASP A 71 23.45 8.42 16.94
N PRO A 72 22.38 8.89 16.26
CA PRO A 72 21.20 9.36 16.96
C PRO A 72 20.51 8.20 17.71
N PRO A 73 19.83 8.48 18.82
CA PRO A 73 19.04 7.48 19.54
C PRO A 73 17.93 6.93 18.64
N ARG A 74 17.56 5.66 18.86
CA ARG A 74 16.49 5.02 18.10
C ARG A 74 15.15 5.67 18.48
N GLY A 75 14.39 6.11 17.47
CA GLY A 75 13.05 6.65 17.69
C GLY A 75 12.04 5.60 18.18
N GLU A 76 10.97 6.08 18.81
CA GLU A 76 9.88 5.24 19.30
C GLU A 76 9.17 4.50 18.15
N MET A 77 8.79 3.24 18.40
CA MET A 77 8.08 2.43 17.42
C MET A 77 6.58 2.76 17.40
N ARG A 78 5.98 2.80 16.20
CA ARG A 78 4.54 3.03 16.03
C ARG A 78 3.73 1.79 16.41
N THR A 79 3.07 1.85 17.56
CA THR A 79 2.17 0.78 18.02
C THR A 79 0.72 1.10 17.67
N LYS A 80 0.32 0.85 16.41
CA LYS A 80 -1.10 0.95 15.98
C LYS A 80 -1.50 -0.30 15.21
N ARG A 81 -2.57 -0.97 15.64
CA ARG A 81 -3.15 -2.13 14.92
C ARG A 81 -4.09 -1.64 13.82
N LYS A 82 -3.95 -2.17 12.61
CA LYS A 82 -4.79 -1.82 11.44
C LYS A 82 -6.20 -2.42 11.52
N GLY A 83 -6.33 -3.61 12.11
CA GLY A 83 -7.53 -4.45 12.04
C GLY A 83 -7.75 -5.06 10.65
N HIS A 84 -8.46 -6.19 10.58
CA HIS A 84 -8.84 -6.78 9.29
C HIS A 84 -9.94 -5.95 8.62
N LYS A 85 -9.91 -5.89 7.28
CA LYS A 85 -10.94 -5.17 6.49
C LYS A 85 -12.34 -5.71 6.76
N VAL A 86 -12.45 -7.04 6.87
CA VAL A 86 -13.73 -7.74 7.09
C VAL A 86 -14.37 -7.27 8.39
N ASP A 87 -13.61 -7.26 9.49
CA ASP A 87 -14.12 -6.88 10.81
C ASP A 87 -14.54 -5.41 10.86
N ARG A 88 -13.81 -4.53 10.17
CA ARG A 88 -14.13 -3.10 10.08
C ARG A 88 -15.50 -2.85 9.44
N ILE A 89 -15.83 -3.63 8.40
CA ILE A 89 -17.05 -3.45 7.59
C ILE A 89 -18.19 -4.34 8.13
N ALA A 90 -17.92 -5.24 9.08
CA ALA A 90 -18.90 -6.21 9.56
C ALA A 90 -20.13 -5.54 10.20
N ALA A 91 -19.93 -4.46 10.97
CA ALA A 91 -21.03 -3.71 11.57
C ALA A 91 -21.92 -3.05 10.51
N GLU A 92 -21.31 -2.39 9.51
CA GLU A 92 -22.01 -1.76 8.38
C GLU A 92 -22.82 -2.78 7.58
N LYS A 93 -22.23 -3.94 7.29
CA LYS A 93 -22.91 -5.04 6.58
C LYS A 93 -24.14 -5.54 7.34
N ARG A 94 -24.03 -5.74 8.66
CA ARG A 94 -25.17 -6.18 9.49
C ARG A 94 -26.30 -5.16 9.48
N ALA A 95 -25.99 -3.87 9.59
CA ALA A 95 -26.98 -2.80 9.51
C ALA A 95 -27.70 -2.78 8.15
N ASN A 96 -26.94 -2.86 7.05
CA ASN A 96 -27.49 -2.92 5.70
C ASN A 96 -28.40 -4.14 5.49
N THR A 97 -28.04 -5.30 6.07
CA THR A 97 -28.91 -6.49 6.03
C THR A 97 -30.24 -6.22 6.72
N VAL A 98 -30.24 -5.60 7.91
CA VAL A 98 -31.49 -5.26 8.62
C VAL A 98 -32.36 -4.30 7.82
N GLU A 99 -31.77 -3.27 7.21
CA GLU A 99 -32.50 -2.33 6.36
C GLU A 99 -33.08 -3.00 5.10
N LEU A 100 -32.34 -3.90 4.49
CA LEU A 100 -32.80 -4.67 3.34
C LEU A 100 -33.97 -5.59 3.72
N MET A 101 -33.90 -6.23 4.89
CA MET A 101 -34.98 -7.10 5.39
C MET A 101 -36.26 -6.33 5.65
N LYS A 102 -36.19 -5.08 6.14
CA LYS A 102 -37.38 -4.21 6.27
C LYS A 102 -38.06 -3.91 4.93
N LYS A 103 -37.28 -3.80 3.84
CA LYS A 103 -37.76 -3.55 2.47
C LYS A 103 -38.22 -4.83 1.76
N MET A 104 -37.93 -6.00 2.32
CA MET A 104 -38.20 -7.30 1.69
C MET A 104 -39.68 -7.54 1.35
N PRO A 105 -40.67 -7.23 2.21
CA PRO A 105 -42.07 -7.47 1.89
C PRO A 105 -42.53 -6.69 0.67
N GLN A 106 -42.10 -5.43 0.55
CA GLN A 106 -42.40 -4.59 -0.61
C GLN A 106 -41.74 -5.16 -1.87
N MET A 107 -40.47 -5.56 -1.81
CA MET A 107 -39.77 -6.13 -2.96
C MET A 107 -40.41 -7.45 -3.45
N LEU A 108 -40.99 -8.26 -2.55
CA LEU A 108 -41.71 -9.48 -2.94
C LEU A 108 -43.03 -9.17 -3.66
N LEU A 109 -43.76 -8.15 -3.19
CA LEU A 109 -44.98 -7.67 -3.85
C LEU A 109 -44.65 -7.14 -5.26
N ASP A 110 -43.61 -6.32 -5.37
CA ASP A 110 -43.12 -5.79 -6.64
C ASP A 110 -42.68 -6.90 -7.59
N TYR A 111 -42.02 -7.95 -7.10
CA TYR A 111 -41.63 -9.09 -7.94
C TYR A 111 -42.85 -9.89 -8.42
N LYS A 112 -43.83 -10.12 -7.53
CA LYS A 112 -45.05 -10.85 -7.87
C LYS A 112 -45.90 -10.09 -8.89
N THR A 113 -45.96 -8.76 -8.81
CA THR A 113 -46.66 -7.95 -9.82
C THR A 113 -45.93 -8.02 -11.17
N LEU A 114 -44.60 -7.95 -11.18
CA LEU A 114 -43.80 -8.11 -12.40
C LEU A 114 -44.00 -9.47 -13.09
N LEU A 115 -44.13 -10.56 -12.31
CA LEU A 115 -44.39 -11.90 -12.86
C LEU A 115 -45.81 -12.05 -13.45
N ARG A 116 -46.79 -11.33 -12.90
CA ARG A 116 -48.21 -11.52 -13.23
C ARG A 116 -48.66 -10.70 -14.44
N TYR A 117 -48.02 -9.56 -14.72
CA TYR A 117 -48.44 -8.63 -15.76
C TYR A 117 -47.36 -8.50 -16.85
N LYS A 118 -47.74 -8.23 -18.11
CA LYS A 118 -46.76 -7.98 -19.18
C LYS A 118 -46.14 -6.59 -19.01
N PRO A 119 -44.90 -6.35 -19.48
CA PRO A 119 -44.19 -5.07 -19.29
C PRO A 119 -44.97 -3.82 -19.75
N ARG A 120 -45.78 -3.95 -20.80
CA ARG A 120 -46.64 -2.88 -21.32
C ARG A 120 -47.78 -2.52 -20.35
N ASP A 121 -48.35 -3.52 -19.68
CA ASP A 121 -49.46 -3.37 -18.75
C ASP A 121 -49.00 -2.79 -17.40
N ILE A 122 -47.79 -3.14 -16.96
CA ILE A 122 -47.19 -2.65 -15.72
C ILE A 122 -46.94 -1.13 -15.78
N LYS A 123 -46.38 -0.65 -16.91
CA LYS A 123 -46.10 0.78 -17.12
C LYS A 123 -47.38 1.63 -17.13
N ALA A 124 -48.47 1.07 -17.67
CA ALA A 124 -49.77 1.72 -17.73
C ALA A 124 -50.48 1.77 -16.36
N LEU A 125 -50.30 0.74 -15.51
CA LEU A 125 -50.99 0.62 -14.23
C LEU A 125 -50.28 1.30 -13.05
N PHE A 126 -48.94 1.29 -13.03
CA PHE A 126 -48.15 1.71 -11.86
C PHE A 126 -47.09 2.79 -12.17
N GLY A 127 -47.06 3.32 -13.39
CA GLY A 127 -45.95 4.17 -13.86
C GLY A 127 -44.66 3.35 -14.03
N ASN A 128 -43.49 4.01 -14.06
CA ASN A 128 -42.21 3.28 -14.13
C ASN A 128 -41.91 2.63 -12.77
N PRO A 129 -41.87 1.28 -12.67
CA PRO A 129 -41.63 0.64 -11.38
C PRO A 129 -40.19 0.91 -10.91
N PRO A 130 -39.93 0.91 -9.59
CA PRO A 130 -38.64 1.30 -9.02
C PRO A 130 -37.45 0.43 -9.46
N LEU A 131 -37.68 -0.83 -9.83
CA LEU A 131 -36.67 -1.69 -10.46
C LEU A 131 -36.27 -1.20 -11.87
N LEU A 132 -37.22 -0.61 -12.61
CA LEU A 132 -36.97 0.05 -13.89
C LEU A 132 -36.36 1.45 -13.73
N GLN A 133 -36.48 2.12 -12.58
CA GLN A 133 -35.71 3.35 -12.30
C GLN A 133 -34.23 3.03 -12.05
N ARG A 134 -33.95 1.98 -11.26
CA ARG A 134 -32.57 1.52 -11.01
C ARG A 134 -31.91 0.89 -12.26
N GLY A 135 -32.72 0.36 -13.18
CA GLY A 135 -32.31 -0.08 -14.53
C GLY A 135 -32.30 1.05 -15.59
N ALA A 136 -33.06 2.14 -15.41
CA ALA A 136 -33.01 3.29 -16.32
C ALA A 136 -31.68 4.05 -16.20
N GLU A 137 -31.03 4.00 -15.04
CA GLU A 137 -29.66 4.49 -14.84
C GLU A 137 -28.58 3.46 -15.27
N ARG A 138 -28.97 2.20 -15.50
CA ARG A 138 -28.13 1.07 -15.93
C ARG A 138 -28.75 0.41 -17.19
N THR A 139 -28.73 1.14 -18.29
CA THR A 139 -28.95 0.68 -19.68
C THR A 139 -30.31 0.06 -20.03
N GLU A 140 -30.89 0.62 -21.09
CA GLU A 140 -31.53 -0.12 -22.20
C GLU A 140 -31.40 -1.64 -22.06
N TRP A 141 -32.50 -2.33 -21.81
CA TRP A 141 -32.53 -3.78 -21.95
C TRP A 141 -32.44 -4.11 -23.44
N PRO A 142 -31.43 -4.86 -23.91
CA PRO A 142 -31.49 -5.44 -25.24
C PRO A 142 -32.39 -6.67 -25.13
N LEU A 143 -33.69 -6.47 -25.28
CA LEU A 143 -34.56 -7.57 -25.66
C LEU A 143 -34.42 -7.72 -27.18
N SER A 144 -33.59 -8.69 -27.57
CA SER A 144 -33.56 -9.41 -28.85
C SER A 144 -33.82 -8.59 -30.11
N ASP A 145 -32.77 -8.33 -30.87
CA ASP A 145 -32.62 -8.97 -32.18
C ASP A 145 -31.14 -9.13 -32.50
N SER A 146 -30.80 -10.37 -32.87
CA SER A 146 -29.64 -10.85 -33.61
C SER A 146 -28.37 -9.98 -33.71
N GLU A 147 -27.27 -10.65 -33.31
CA GLU A 147 -25.91 -10.58 -33.88
C GLU A 147 -24.92 -9.55 -33.30
N ASN A 148 -23.80 -10.13 -32.84
CA ASN A 148 -22.51 -9.50 -32.53
C ASN A 148 -22.35 -8.89 -31.14
N LEU A 149 -22.11 -9.79 -30.18
CA LEU A 149 -21.27 -9.53 -29.01
C LEU A 149 -19.93 -8.92 -29.45
N ASN A 150 -19.74 -7.62 -29.21
CA ASN A 150 -18.40 -7.02 -29.20
C ASN A 150 -18.18 -6.28 -27.88
N TRP A 151 -17.23 -6.81 -27.11
CA TRP A 151 -16.86 -6.48 -25.74
C TRP A 151 -15.98 -5.22 -25.66
N MET A 152 -16.29 -4.18 -26.44
CA MET A 152 -15.48 -2.96 -26.47
C MET A 152 -15.94 -1.92 -25.43
N LEU A 153 -15.09 -1.77 -24.41
CA LEU A 153 -14.84 -0.62 -23.54
C LEU A 153 -16.01 0.33 -23.24
N LEU A 154 -16.42 0.29 -21.97
CA LEU A 154 -17.19 1.33 -21.27
C LEU A 154 -16.62 2.74 -21.54
N ARG A 155 -17.26 3.52 -22.42
CA ARG A 155 -17.09 4.97 -22.50
C ARG A 155 -17.98 5.66 -21.47
N SER A 156 -17.54 6.79 -20.96
CA SER A 156 -18.39 7.65 -20.11
C SER A 156 -19.31 8.49 -21.00
N ARG A 157 -20.54 8.75 -20.54
CA ARG A 157 -21.57 9.53 -21.26
C ARG A 157 -21.09 10.90 -21.77
N ALA A 158 -20.13 11.51 -21.05
CA ALA A 158 -19.51 12.79 -21.42
C ALA A 158 -18.63 12.73 -22.68
N GLU A 159 -18.23 11.54 -23.15
CA GLU A 159 -17.44 11.36 -24.38
C GLU A 159 -18.32 11.22 -25.63
N LEU A 160 -19.56 10.74 -25.48
CA LEU A 160 -20.52 10.60 -26.58
C LEU A 160 -21.18 11.93 -26.94
N GLU A 161 -21.47 12.78 -25.95
CA GLU A 161 -22.11 14.09 -26.15
C GLU A 161 -21.20 15.12 -26.86
N ARG A 162 -19.87 14.90 -26.87
CA ARG A 162 -18.90 15.81 -27.50
C ARG A 162 -18.67 15.56 -29.00
N GLY A 163 -19.26 14.52 -29.59
CA GLY A 163 -19.23 14.30 -31.03
C GLY A 163 -17.84 14.11 -31.66
N GLU A 164 -16.81 13.81 -30.86
CA GLU A 164 -15.45 13.60 -31.37
C GLU A 164 -15.31 12.19 -31.95
N SER A 165 -15.20 12.10 -33.28
CA SER A 165 -14.84 10.87 -33.98
C SER A 165 -13.37 10.52 -33.70
N PRO A 166 -13.02 9.25 -33.36
CA PRO A 166 -11.67 8.90 -32.92
C PRO A 166 -10.61 8.86 -34.05
N ASN A 167 -11.00 9.05 -35.31
CA ASN A 167 -10.06 9.06 -36.43
C ASN A 167 -9.91 10.46 -37.02
N ARG A 168 -9.14 11.30 -36.33
CA ARG A 168 -8.24 12.25 -37.01
C ARG A 168 -6.83 11.67 -36.92
N LEU A 169 -6.51 10.83 -37.88
CA LEU A 169 -5.21 10.69 -38.52
C LEU A 169 -5.49 10.44 -40.01
#